data_AF-A0A6N8IRI1-F1
#
_entry.id   AF-A0A6N8IRI1-F1
#
_cell.length_a   1.000
_cell.length_b   1.000
_cell.length_c   1.000
_cell.angle_alpha   90.00
_cell.angle_beta   90.00
_cell.angle_gamma   90.00
#
_symmetry.space_group_name_H-M   'P 1'
#
loop_
_entity.id
_entity.type
_entity.pdbx_description
1 polymer ?
#
loop_
_entity_poly.entity_id
_entity_poly.type
_entity_poly.pdbx_seq_one_letter_code
_entity_poly.pdbx_strand_id
1 'polypeptide(L)'
;MAPAPPAPAAPATGAAVRQPQPAGVLTSWIEQLLHKAAGPHAQCLLKVSGELGVRAWGREAERLHDALRVVAAALAELDYGLVTHVDGTPHDPPDLDNFAPLYRRVAAALEPVDALAGELEAWVQAHGGGVRRAQVELKMEQERMEEALLRGDGWLAAAWSDLKNRRPTPGDRASIDKLRFLARTADQLGSRLRGLHAAGRAVREACDTAQQVVAVRAALVRRLREDLPPARRAWVLALERLLAAARQAGTARLPVQPLALAEADLRQVLERCLAECARLRQDQRGLQRSLATACEQLRAALQPPAPPAAPVQPAAPPQP
;
A
#
# COMPACT_ATOMS: atom_id res chain seq x y z
N MET A 1 -11.29 -14.41 70.26
CA MET A 1 -10.65 -13.93 69.00
C MET A 1 -9.41 -13.15 69.37
N ALA A 2 -8.23 -13.72 69.16
CA ALA A 2 -6.95 -13.04 69.33
C ALA A 2 -6.42 -12.63 67.94
N PRO A 3 -5.82 -11.45 67.76
CA PRO A 3 -5.27 -11.03 66.47
C PRO A 3 -3.99 -11.81 66.14
N ALA A 4 -3.88 -12.22 64.88
CA ALA A 4 -2.71 -12.90 64.35
C ALA A 4 -1.47 -11.96 64.31
N PRO A 5 -0.25 -12.49 64.50
CA PRO A 5 0.97 -11.69 64.44
C PRO A 5 1.27 -11.21 63.00
N PRO A 6 1.92 -10.05 62.84
CA PRO A 6 2.28 -9.53 61.52
C PRO A 6 3.36 -10.38 60.84
N ALA A 7 3.19 -10.59 59.54
CA ALA A 7 4.12 -11.33 58.70
C ALA A 7 5.49 -10.61 58.60
N PRO A 8 6.60 -11.36 58.48
CA PRO A 8 7.93 -10.77 58.32
C PRO A 8 8.05 -10.03 56.98
N ALA A 9 8.64 -8.83 57.04
CA ALA A 9 8.94 -8.01 55.88
C ALA A 9 9.87 -8.73 54.91
N ALA A 10 9.51 -8.72 53.61
CA ALA A 10 10.34 -9.26 52.55
C ALA A 10 11.68 -8.48 52.44
N PRO A 11 12.81 -9.16 52.18
CA PRO A 11 14.10 -8.50 52.04
C PRO A 11 14.11 -7.59 50.80
N ALA A 12 14.47 -6.33 51.02
CA ALA A 12 14.75 -5.37 49.96
C ALA A 12 15.86 -5.91 49.05
N THR A 13 15.52 -6.20 47.81
CA THR A 13 16.46 -6.62 46.77
C THR A 13 17.34 -5.42 46.42
N GLY A 14 18.57 -5.39 46.94
CA GLY A 14 19.56 -4.39 46.59
C GLY A 14 19.81 -4.42 45.08
N ALA A 15 19.36 -3.38 44.39
CA ALA A 15 19.69 -3.16 42.99
C ALA A 15 21.21 -2.93 42.89
N ALA A 16 21.95 -3.98 42.50
CA ALA A 16 23.36 -3.86 42.19
C ALA A 16 23.54 -2.76 41.13
N VAL A 17 24.29 -1.72 41.49
CA VAL A 17 24.65 -0.62 40.58
C VAL A 17 25.45 -1.23 39.44
N ARG A 18 24.80 -1.48 38.29
CA ARG A 18 25.46 -1.98 37.09
C ARG A 18 26.48 -0.93 36.65
N GLN A 19 27.77 -1.28 36.73
CA GLN A 19 28.82 -0.42 36.23
C GLN A 19 28.59 -0.10 34.74
N PRO A 20 28.75 1.17 34.32
CA PRO A 20 28.58 1.56 32.92
C PRO A 20 29.60 0.82 32.05
N GLN A 21 29.12 0.26 30.94
CA GLN A 21 29.96 -0.50 30.02
C GLN A 21 30.79 0.43 29.14
N PRO A 22 32.04 0.06 28.79
CA PRO A 22 32.88 0.88 27.94
C PRO A 22 32.36 0.91 26.50
N ALA A 23 32.57 2.02 25.79
CA ALA A 23 32.07 2.24 24.44
C ALA A 23 32.47 1.14 23.45
N GLY A 24 33.69 0.60 23.53
CA GLY A 24 34.14 -0.49 22.66
C GLY A 24 33.36 -1.80 22.84
N VAL A 25 32.88 -2.08 24.06
CA VAL A 25 32.01 -3.23 24.32
C VAL A 25 30.60 -2.95 23.81
N LEU A 26 30.07 -1.74 24.03
CA LEU A 26 28.76 -1.33 23.54
C LEU A 26 28.69 -1.34 22.00
N THR A 27 29.72 -0.86 21.29
CA THR A 27 29.77 -0.89 19.82
C THR A 27 29.77 -2.32 19.29
N SER A 28 30.50 -3.25 19.92
CA SER A 28 30.50 -4.65 19.51
C SER A 28 29.17 -5.35 19.79
N TRP A 29 28.48 -5.00 20.88
CA TRP A 29 27.11 -5.47 21.14
C TRP A 29 26.11 -4.96 20.11
N ILE A 30 26.21 -3.68 19.71
CA ILE A 30 25.37 -3.12 18.65
C ILE A 30 25.62 -3.85 17.32
N GLU A 31 26.88 -4.11 16.96
CA GLU A 31 27.21 -4.91 15.76
C GLU A 31 26.60 -6.31 15.79
N GLN A 32 26.72 -6.99 16.93
CA GLN A 32 26.13 -8.32 17.13
C GLN A 32 24.60 -8.28 17.04
N LEU A 33 23.96 -7.26 17.60
CA LEU A 33 22.52 -7.06 17.52
C LEU A 33 22.07 -6.82 16.08
N LEU A 34 22.77 -5.94 15.35
CA LEU A 34 22.48 -5.66 13.95
C LEU A 34 22.61 -6.92 13.09
N HIS A 35 23.59 -7.78 13.36
CA HIS A 35 23.82 -9.00 12.58
C HIS A 35 22.89 -10.16 12.98
N LYS A 36 22.74 -10.43 14.28
CA LYS A 36 22.06 -11.64 14.78
C LYS A 36 20.58 -11.44 15.09
N ALA A 37 20.18 -10.25 15.52
CA ALA A 37 18.80 -9.96 15.89
C ALA A 37 18.08 -9.20 14.77
N ALA A 38 18.57 -8.02 14.37
CA ALA A 38 17.88 -7.20 13.39
C ALA A 38 18.04 -7.71 11.94
N GLY A 39 19.21 -8.29 11.60
CA GLY A 39 19.54 -8.77 10.27
C GLY A 39 18.54 -9.77 9.68
N PRO A 40 18.22 -10.87 10.39
CA PRO A 40 17.23 -11.86 9.92
C PRO A 40 15.85 -11.25 9.69
N HIS A 41 15.39 -10.37 10.59
CA HIS A 41 14.10 -9.68 10.44
C HIS A 41 14.11 -8.75 9.22
N ALA A 42 15.15 -7.94 9.02
CA ALA A 42 15.27 -7.08 7.85
C ALA A 42 15.32 -7.87 6.52
N GLN A 43 15.96 -9.04 6.50
CA GLN A 43 15.93 -9.95 5.33
C GLN A 43 14.54 -10.53 5.08
N CYS A 44 13.84 -10.94 6.15
CA CYS A 44 12.46 -11.42 6.06
C CYS A 44 11.54 -10.33 5.50
N LEU A 45 11.60 -9.12 6.06
CA LEU A 45 10.87 -7.95 5.57
C LEU A 45 11.13 -7.68 4.09
N LEU A 46 12.39 -7.78 3.65
CA LEU A 46 12.75 -7.56 2.25
C LEU A 46 12.11 -8.62 1.34
N LYS A 47 12.17 -9.90 1.74
CA LYS A 47 11.56 -11.01 1.00
C LYS A 47 10.04 -10.85 0.91
N VAL A 48 9.37 -10.67 2.04
CA VAL A 48 7.91 -10.60 2.10
C VAL A 48 7.40 -9.33 1.40
N SER A 49 8.12 -8.21 1.46
CA SER A 49 7.79 -6.99 0.70
C SER A 49 7.85 -7.24 -0.82
N GLY A 50 8.86 -7.99 -1.29
CA GLY A 50 8.96 -8.40 -2.69
C GLY A 50 7.79 -9.28 -3.12
N GLU A 51 7.45 -10.30 -2.32
CA GLU A 51 6.29 -11.18 -2.59
C GLU A 51 4.96 -10.43 -2.56
N LEU A 52 4.78 -9.50 -1.62
CA LEU A 52 3.61 -8.64 -1.53
C LEU A 52 3.47 -7.79 -2.80
N GLY A 53 4.57 -7.23 -3.31
CA GLY A 53 4.56 -6.46 -4.56
C GLY A 53 4.07 -7.28 -5.75
N VAL A 54 4.56 -8.51 -5.91
CA VAL A 54 4.11 -9.42 -6.97
C VAL A 54 2.63 -9.77 -6.83
N ARG A 55 2.18 -10.06 -5.60
CA ARG A 55 0.80 -10.48 -5.32
C ARG A 55 -0.20 -9.34 -5.29
N ALA A 56 0.20 -8.11 -5.03
CA ALA A 56 -0.69 -6.97 -4.93
C ALA A 56 -0.77 -6.18 -6.24
N TRP A 57 0.19 -6.31 -7.14
CA TRP A 57 0.17 -5.61 -8.43
C TRP A 57 -0.77 -6.25 -9.44
N GLY A 58 -1.41 -5.43 -10.26
CA GLY A 58 -2.26 -5.88 -11.36
C GLY A 58 -2.70 -4.74 -12.28
N ARG A 59 -3.09 -5.06 -13.52
CA ARG A 59 -3.51 -4.10 -14.58
C ARG A 59 -5.02 -4.08 -14.83
N GLU A 60 -5.78 -4.82 -14.05
CA GLU A 60 -7.23 -4.96 -14.18
C GLU A 60 -7.97 -3.63 -14.01
N ALA A 61 -7.51 -2.74 -13.12
CA ALA A 61 -8.14 -1.44 -12.90
C ALA A 61 -8.10 -0.54 -14.14
N GLU A 62 -7.04 -0.62 -14.95
CA GLU A 62 -6.90 0.16 -16.18
C GLU A 62 -7.81 -0.39 -17.27
N ARG A 63 -7.77 -1.70 -17.53
CA ARG A 63 -8.65 -2.36 -18.51
C ARG A 63 -10.13 -2.11 -18.20
N LEU A 64 -10.50 -2.22 -16.92
CA LEU A 64 -11.87 -1.99 -16.47
C LEU A 64 -12.27 -0.51 -16.58
N HIS A 65 -11.38 0.42 -16.24
CA HIS A 65 -11.64 1.85 -16.42
C HIS A 65 -11.94 2.17 -17.89
N ASP A 66 -11.13 1.65 -18.82
CA ASP A 66 -11.31 1.88 -20.24
C ASP A 66 -12.63 1.29 -20.75
N ALA A 67 -12.97 0.06 -20.34
CA ALA A 67 -14.25 -0.56 -20.69
C ALA A 67 -15.45 0.24 -20.16
N LEU A 68 -15.41 0.68 -18.89
CA LEU A 68 -16.46 1.51 -18.29
C LEU A 68 -16.59 2.86 -19.00
N ARG A 69 -15.49 3.46 -19.47
CA ARG A 69 -15.53 4.70 -20.26
C ARG A 69 -16.22 4.50 -21.60
N VAL A 70 -16.00 3.37 -22.27
CA VAL A 70 -16.68 3.03 -23.51
C VAL A 70 -18.19 2.89 -23.29
N VAL A 71 -18.62 2.27 -22.18
CA VAL A 71 -20.05 2.20 -21.81
C VAL A 71 -20.62 3.59 -21.56
N ALA A 72 -19.94 4.43 -20.78
CA ALA A 72 -20.39 5.78 -20.48
C ALA A 72 -20.51 6.65 -21.75
N ALA A 73 -19.55 6.52 -22.68
CA ALA A 73 -19.60 7.19 -23.98
C ALA A 73 -20.78 6.69 -24.82
N ALA A 74 -20.99 5.38 -24.90
CA ALA A 74 -22.11 4.81 -25.64
C ALA A 74 -23.48 5.25 -25.08
N LEU A 75 -23.61 5.38 -23.74
CA LEU A 75 -24.82 5.92 -23.11
C LEU A 75 -25.05 7.40 -23.45
N ALA A 76 -23.98 8.19 -23.53
CA ALA A 76 -24.07 9.61 -23.88
C ALA A 76 -24.49 9.84 -25.34
N GLU A 77 -24.28 8.85 -26.22
CA GLU A 77 -24.70 8.86 -27.62
C GLU A 77 -26.18 8.44 -27.81
N LEU A 78 -26.87 7.99 -26.77
CA LEU A 78 -28.28 7.64 -26.88
C LEU A 78 -29.12 8.89 -27.14
N ASP A 79 -29.84 8.89 -28.26
CA ASP A 79 -30.75 9.95 -28.64
C ASP A 79 -32.20 9.47 -28.58
N TYR A 80 -32.88 9.77 -27.46
CA TYR A 80 -34.30 9.48 -27.31
C TYR A 80 -35.19 10.36 -28.21
N GLY A 81 -34.65 11.44 -28.77
CA GLY A 81 -35.31 12.27 -29.78
C GLY A 81 -35.64 11.51 -31.06
N LEU A 82 -34.99 10.38 -31.33
CA LEU A 82 -35.35 9.50 -32.45
C LEU A 82 -36.67 8.73 -32.24
N VAL A 83 -37.14 8.65 -30.98
CA VAL A 83 -38.33 7.88 -30.60
C VAL A 83 -39.45 8.79 -30.08
N THR A 84 -39.09 9.89 -29.42
CA THR A 84 -40.04 10.73 -28.68
C THR A 84 -39.79 12.22 -28.93
N HIS A 85 -40.87 12.99 -29.06
CA HIS A 85 -40.81 14.45 -28.95
C HIS A 85 -40.50 14.90 -27.51
N VAL A 86 -40.10 16.16 -27.34
CA VAL A 86 -39.77 16.77 -26.03
C VAL A 86 -40.94 16.71 -25.04
N ASP A 87 -42.18 16.74 -25.54
CA ASP A 87 -43.40 16.62 -24.75
C ASP A 87 -43.76 15.16 -24.37
N GLY A 88 -42.93 14.19 -24.77
CA GLY A 88 -43.09 12.76 -24.52
C GLY A 88 -44.10 12.09 -25.44
N THR A 89 -44.59 12.77 -26.49
CA THR A 89 -45.39 12.13 -27.53
C THR A 89 -44.50 11.30 -28.48
N PRO A 90 -45.00 10.19 -29.03
CA PRO A 90 -44.25 9.40 -30.01
C PRO A 90 -44.04 10.18 -31.31
N HIS A 91 -42.88 9.99 -31.94
CA HIS A 91 -42.71 10.37 -33.35
C HIS A 91 -43.62 9.52 -34.26
N ASP A 92 -44.12 10.11 -35.35
CA ASP A 92 -44.89 9.41 -36.38
C ASP A 92 -44.26 9.62 -37.78
N PRO A 93 -43.56 8.61 -38.34
CA PRO A 93 -43.18 7.34 -37.72
C PRO A 93 -41.96 7.49 -36.78
N PRO A 94 -41.82 6.63 -35.75
CA PRO A 94 -40.62 6.62 -34.91
C PRO A 94 -39.42 6.04 -35.66
N ASP A 95 -38.24 6.66 -35.50
CA ASP A 95 -37.00 6.25 -36.17
C ASP A 95 -36.27 5.14 -35.40
N LEU A 96 -36.93 3.98 -35.35
CA LEU A 96 -36.42 2.81 -34.65
C LEU A 96 -35.18 2.21 -35.35
N ASP A 97 -35.03 2.44 -36.65
CA ASP A 97 -33.90 1.93 -37.43
C ASP A 97 -32.59 2.63 -37.07
N ASN A 98 -32.62 3.93 -36.80
CA ASN A 98 -31.45 4.66 -36.30
C ASN A 98 -31.27 4.52 -34.78
N PHE A 99 -32.34 4.34 -34.01
CA PHE A 99 -32.23 4.14 -32.56
C PHE A 99 -31.71 2.75 -32.18
N ALA A 100 -32.11 1.69 -32.90
CA ALA A 100 -31.77 0.31 -32.56
C ALA A 100 -30.25 0.00 -32.55
N PRO A 101 -29.42 0.53 -33.46
CA PRO A 101 -27.97 0.41 -33.40
C PRO A 101 -27.34 1.07 -32.16
N LEU A 102 -27.89 2.20 -31.69
CA LEU A 102 -27.33 2.94 -30.54
C LEU A 102 -27.47 2.16 -29.24
N TYR A 103 -28.65 1.61 -28.94
CA TYR A 103 -28.79 0.80 -27.73
C TYR A 103 -28.02 -0.52 -27.81
N ARG A 104 -27.92 -1.14 -29.01
CA ARG A 104 -27.10 -2.35 -29.22
C ARG A 104 -25.62 -2.08 -28.95
N ARG A 105 -25.14 -0.87 -29.27
CA ARG A 105 -23.78 -0.42 -28.94
C ARG A 105 -23.55 -0.38 -27.43
N VAL A 106 -24.52 0.13 -26.66
CA VAL A 106 -24.44 0.13 -25.19
C VAL A 106 -24.41 -1.30 -24.64
N ALA A 107 -25.28 -2.18 -25.14
CA ALA A 107 -25.31 -3.58 -24.72
C ALA A 107 -23.98 -4.29 -25.04
N ALA A 108 -23.44 -4.10 -26.24
CA ALA A 108 -22.14 -4.64 -26.64
C ALA A 108 -20.98 -4.08 -25.82
N ALA A 109 -21.04 -2.79 -25.43
CA ALA A 109 -20.01 -2.16 -24.59
C ALA A 109 -20.01 -2.70 -23.15
N LEU A 110 -21.14 -3.24 -22.65
CA LEU A 110 -21.25 -3.81 -21.30
C LEU A 110 -20.66 -5.22 -21.20
N GLU A 111 -20.63 -6.00 -22.29
CA GLU A 111 -20.12 -7.38 -22.27
C GLU A 111 -18.66 -7.51 -21.77
N PRO A 112 -17.70 -6.67 -22.22
CA PRO A 112 -16.34 -6.68 -21.67
C PRO A 112 -16.28 -6.35 -20.17
N VAL A 113 -17.19 -5.52 -19.66
CA VAL A 113 -17.21 -5.13 -18.25
C VAL A 113 -17.53 -6.33 -17.37
N ASP A 114 -18.49 -7.18 -17.77
CA ASP A 114 -18.86 -8.38 -17.03
C ASP A 114 -17.71 -9.41 -16.97
N ALA A 115 -17.00 -9.58 -18.09
CA ALA A 115 -15.83 -10.46 -18.16
C ALA A 115 -14.68 -9.94 -17.26
N LEU A 116 -14.36 -8.65 -17.36
CA LEU A 116 -13.31 -8.02 -16.55
C LEU A 116 -13.68 -7.99 -15.05
N ALA A 117 -14.95 -7.83 -14.71
CA ALA A 117 -15.42 -7.95 -13.34
C ALA A 117 -15.18 -9.37 -12.79
N GLY A 118 -15.39 -10.40 -13.62
CA GLY A 118 -15.06 -11.79 -13.27
C GLY A 118 -13.58 -12.06 -13.10
N GLU A 119 -12.73 -11.50 -13.95
CA GLU A 119 -11.28 -11.57 -13.76
C GLU A 119 -10.85 -10.92 -12.43
N LEU A 120 -11.37 -9.72 -12.13
CA LEU A 120 -11.06 -9.01 -10.89
C LEU A 120 -11.55 -9.78 -9.65
N GLU A 121 -12.76 -10.34 -9.71
CA GLU A 121 -13.31 -11.18 -8.64
C GLU A 121 -12.46 -12.44 -8.40
N ALA A 122 -12.15 -13.18 -9.46
CA ALA A 122 -11.29 -14.36 -9.39
C ALA A 122 -9.91 -14.01 -8.82
N TRP A 123 -9.36 -12.85 -9.22
CA TRP A 123 -8.12 -12.34 -8.66
C TRP A 123 -8.23 -12.09 -7.15
N VAL A 124 -9.29 -11.41 -6.68
CA VAL A 124 -9.50 -11.10 -5.26
C VAL A 124 -9.62 -12.37 -4.43
N GLN A 125 -10.29 -13.40 -4.95
CA GLN A 125 -10.41 -14.69 -4.27
C GLN A 125 -9.06 -15.43 -4.22
N ALA A 126 -8.33 -15.48 -5.34
CA ALA A 126 -7.05 -16.18 -5.41
C ALA A 126 -5.95 -15.52 -4.57
N HIS A 127 -5.88 -14.18 -4.55
CA HIS A 127 -4.75 -13.45 -3.98
C HIS A 127 -5.07 -12.78 -2.64
N GLY A 128 -6.33 -12.50 -2.33
CA GLY A 128 -6.72 -11.76 -1.13
C GLY A 128 -6.24 -12.40 0.17
N GLY A 129 -6.33 -13.74 0.28
CA GLY A 129 -5.80 -14.48 1.43
C GLY A 129 -4.27 -14.46 1.50
N GLY A 130 -3.58 -14.49 0.36
CA GLY A 130 -2.11 -14.38 0.29
C GLY A 130 -1.59 -13.00 0.70
N VAL A 131 -2.28 -11.93 0.27
CA VAL A 131 -1.94 -10.55 0.65
C VAL A 131 -2.16 -10.33 2.14
N ARG A 132 -3.29 -10.76 2.70
CA ARG A 132 -3.56 -10.64 4.14
C ARG A 132 -2.51 -11.37 5.00
N ARG A 133 -2.09 -12.58 4.60
CA ARG A 133 -1.03 -13.32 5.30
C ARG A 133 0.31 -12.57 5.26
N ALA A 134 0.71 -12.09 4.08
CA ALA A 134 1.94 -11.30 3.94
C ALA A 134 1.91 -10.02 4.78
N GLN A 135 0.74 -9.36 4.91
CA GLN A 135 0.60 -8.18 5.77
C GLN A 135 0.79 -8.50 7.25
N VAL A 136 0.20 -9.60 7.73
CA VAL A 136 0.38 -10.04 9.13
C VAL A 136 1.84 -10.38 9.39
N GLU A 137 2.49 -11.08 8.47
CA GLU A 137 3.91 -11.41 8.56
C GLU A 137 4.80 -10.16 8.59
N LEU A 138 4.56 -9.20 7.69
CA LEU A 138 5.31 -7.92 7.69
C LEU A 138 5.13 -7.16 9.00
N LYS A 139 3.91 -7.06 9.54
CA LYS A 139 3.66 -6.38 10.82
C LYS A 139 4.40 -7.04 11.97
N MET A 140 4.32 -8.37 12.09
CA MET A 140 5.02 -9.11 13.14
C MET A 140 6.55 -8.96 13.05
N GLU A 141 7.12 -9.08 11.85
CA GLU A 141 8.56 -8.97 11.65
C GLU A 141 9.07 -7.53 11.87
N GLN A 142 8.25 -6.54 11.53
CA GLN A 142 8.51 -5.13 11.75
C GLN A 142 8.52 -4.80 13.25
N GLU A 143 7.55 -5.30 14.03
CA GLU A 143 7.52 -5.15 15.50
C GLU A 143 8.72 -5.81 16.17
N ARG A 144 9.08 -7.04 15.78
CA ARG A 144 10.26 -7.75 16.28
C ARG A 144 11.55 -7.01 15.98
N MET A 145 11.67 -6.44 14.78
CA MET A 145 12.81 -5.61 14.41
C MET A 145 12.88 -4.35 15.27
N GLU A 146 11.77 -3.62 15.45
CA GLU A 146 11.73 -2.42 16.31
C GLU A 146 12.15 -2.73 17.75
N GLU A 147 11.69 -3.83 18.34
CA GLU A 147 12.09 -4.26 19.69
C GLU A 147 13.60 -4.53 19.78
N ALA A 148 14.19 -5.12 18.74
CA ALA A 148 15.64 -5.29 18.66
C ALA A 148 16.34 -3.93 18.58
N LEU A 149 15.88 -3.02 17.72
CA LEU A 149 16.51 -1.72 17.49
C LEU A 149 16.48 -0.81 18.71
N LEU A 150 15.40 -0.82 19.50
CA LEU A 150 15.29 -0.04 20.74
C LEU A 150 16.43 -0.32 21.73
N ARG A 151 16.87 -1.58 21.83
CA ARG A 151 18.04 -1.95 22.65
C ARG A 151 19.33 -1.35 22.09
N GLY A 152 19.48 -1.36 20.77
CA GLY A 152 20.61 -0.74 20.07
C GLY A 152 20.70 0.77 20.30
N ASP A 153 19.58 1.48 20.30
CA ASP A 153 19.53 2.92 20.55
C ASP A 153 20.01 3.26 21.97
N GLY A 154 19.57 2.49 22.97
CA GLY A 154 20.02 2.65 24.35
C GLY A 154 21.53 2.43 24.50
N TRP A 155 22.09 1.40 23.85
CA TRP A 155 23.53 1.14 23.87
C TRP A 155 24.32 2.21 23.12
N LEU A 156 23.80 2.73 22.01
CA LEU A 156 24.44 3.79 21.25
C LEU A 156 24.50 5.09 22.08
N ALA A 157 23.41 5.46 22.75
CA ALA A 157 23.38 6.61 23.64
C ALA A 157 24.39 6.47 24.79
N ALA A 158 24.47 5.28 25.39
CA ALA A 158 25.45 4.98 26.44
C ALA A 158 26.90 5.04 25.92
N ALA A 159 27.16 4.53 24.71
CA ALA A 159 28.48 4.59 24.08
C ALA A 159 28.93 6.04 23.84
N TRP A 160 28.02 6.89 23.35
CA TRP A 160 28.30 8.33 23.19
C TRP A 160 28.56 9.03 24.52
N SER A 161 27.81 8.68 25.56
CA SER A 161 28.04 9.21 26.90
C SER A 161 29.43 8.83 27.43
N ASP A 162 29.83 7.56 27.30
CA ASP A 162 31.17 7.09 27.67
C ASP A 162 32.27 7.80 26.85
N LEU A 163 32.11 7.90 25.53
CA LEU A 163 33.09 8.59 24.67
C LEU A 163 33.27 10.07 25.02
N LYS A 164 32.19 10.78 25.38
CA LYS A 164 32.25 12.19 25.80
C LYS A 164 32.98 12.38 27.13
N ASN A 165 32.89 11.40 28.03
CA ASN A 165 33.51 11.47 29.35
C ASN A 165 34.98 11.02 29.36
N ARG A 166 35.46 10.38 28.28
CA ARG A 166 36.86 9.96 28.15
C ARG A 166 37.75 11.13 27.75
N ARG A 167 38.91 11.23 28.41
CA ARG A 167 40.00 12.11 28.01
C ARG A 167 41.13 11.28 27.41
N PRO A 168 41.73 11.70 26.29
CA PRO A 168 42.93 11.05 25.78
C PRO A 168 44.06 11.18 26.80
N THR A 169 44.92 10.17 26.88
CA THR A 169 46.12 10.24 27.71
C THR A 169 47.05 11.33 27.16
N PRO A 170 47.54 12.28 27.97
CA PRO A 170 48.41 13.35 27.49
C PRO A 170 49.63 12.81 26.75
N GLY A 171 49.88 13.29 25.53
CA GLY A 171 51.02 12.87 24.70
C GLY A 171 50.87 11.51 24.00
N ASP A 172 49.80 10.75 24.23
CA ASP A 172 49.59 9.44 23.62
C ASP A 172 48.72 9.54 22.35
N ARG A 173 49.39 9.51 21.20
CA ARG A 173 48.74 9.51 19.87
C ARG A 173 47.86 8.28 19.66
N ALA A 174 48.23 7.12 20.20
CA ALA A 174 47.44 5.90 20.05
C ALA A 174 46.11 5.99 20.81
N SER A 175 46.09 6.63 21.98
CA SER A 175 44.87 6.91 22.75
C SER A 175 43.91 7.82 21.98
N ILE A 176 44.43 8.88 21.35
CA ILE A 176 43.65 9.79 20.50
C ILE A 176 43.05 9.04 19.30
N ASP A 177 43.87 8.26 18.59
CA ASP A 177 43.43 7.54 17.39
C ASP A 177 42.38 6.46 17.73
N LYS A 178 42.51 5.80 18.90
CA LYS A 178 41.51 4.85 19.40
C LYS A 178 40.16 5.51 19.68
N LEU A 179 40.14 6.67 20.34
CA LEU A 179 38.89 7.40 20.60
C LEU A 179 38.23 7.86 19.29
N ARG A 180 39.01 8.35 18.32
CA ARG A 180 38.51 8.72 16.99
C ARG A 180 37.97 7.51 16.22
N PHE A 181 38.61 6.36 16.33
CA PHE A 181 38.11 5.13 15.74
C PHE A 181 36.75 4.75 16.33
N LEU A 182 36.65 4.68 17.67
CA LEU A 182 35.40 4.34 18.34
C LEU A 182 34.25 5.31 18.05
N ALA A 183 34.53 6.62 17.98
CA ALA A 183 33.53 7.62 17.59
C ALA A 183 33.01 7.37 16.17
N ARG A 184 33.90 7.14 15.19
CA ARG A 184 33.52 6.82 13.81
C ARG A 184 32.71 5.52 13.74
N THR A 185 33.09 4.49 14.49
CA THR A 185 32.33 3.24 14.57
C THR A 185 30.93 3.49 15.14
N ALA A 186 30.81 4.25 16.24
CA ALA A 186 29.53 4.60 16.82
C ALA A 186 28.64 5.41 15.84
N ASP A 187 29.21 6.36 15.09
CA ASP A 187 28.50 7.10 14.04
C ASP A 187 27.97 6.18 12.94
N GLN A 188 28.80 5.26 12.45
CA GLN A 188 28.43 4.29 11.41
C GLN A 188 27.29 3.38 11.90
N LEU A 189 27.40 2.85 13.12
CA LEU A 189 26.36 2.01 13.71
C LEU A 189 25.07 2.79 13.94
N GLY A 190 25.17 4.03 14.40
CA GLY A 190 24.01 4.93 14.53
C GLY A 190 23.34 5.21 13.20
N SER A 191 24.10 5.38 12.12
CA SER A 191 23.55 5.54 10.78
C SER A 191 22.80 4.28 10.33
N ARG A 192 23.33 3.10 10.61
CA ARG A 192 22.67 1.81 10.28
C ARG A 192 21.39 1.60 11.08
N LEU A 193 21.40 1.88 12.38
CA LEU A 193 20.20 1.82 13.23
C LEU A 193 19.11 2.77 12.71
N ARG A 194 19.45 4.02 12.39
CA ARG A 194 18.50 4.97 11.78
C ARG A 194 17.97 4.49 10.44
N GLY A 195 18.82 3.88 9.61
CA GLY A 195 18.43 3.27 8.33
C GLY A 195 17.41 2.14 8.50
N LEU A 196 17.62 1.24 9.46
CA LEU A 196 16.68 0.16 9.77
C LEU A 196 15.35 0.68 10.33
N HIS A 197 15.38 1.71 11.19
CA HIS A 197 14.17 2.39 11.65
C HIS A 197 13.38 3.04 10.51
N ALA A 198 14.07 3.71 9.59
CA ALA A 198 13.44 4.28 8.40
C ALA A 198 12.81 3.18 7.52
N ALA A 199 13.54 2.10 7.28
CA ALA A 199 13.07 0.94 6.53
C ALA A 199 11.83 0.31 7.16
N GLY A 200 11.80 0.15 8.49
CA GLY A 200 10.64 -0.36 9.22
C GLY A 200 9.39 0.50 9.04
N ARG A 201 9.54 1.84 9.06
CA ARG A 201 8.43 2.77 8.77
C ARG A 201 7.94 2.65 7.33
N ALA A 202 8.85 2.59 6.36
CA ALA A 202 8.50 2.42 4.95
C ALA A 202 7.75 1.10 4.68
N VAL A 203 8.13 0.01 5.36
CA VAL A 203 7.39 -1.26 5.31
C VAL A 203 5.98 -1.09 5.86
N ARG A 204 5.82 -0.42 7.01
CA ARG A 204 4.50 -0.17 7.62
C ARG A 204 3.58 0.61 6.69
N GLU A 205 4.08 1.69 6.08
CA GLU A 205 3.36 2.48 5.08
C GLU A 205 2.95 1.63 3.86
N ALA A 206 3.84 0.76 3.39
CA ALA A 206 3.54 -0.17 2.30
C ALA A 206 2.47 -1.20 2.68
N CYS A 207 2.47 -1.72 3.93
CA CYS A 207 1.44 -2.61 4.43
C CYS A 207 0.05 -1.95 4.43
N ASP A 208 -0.05 -0.72 4.94
CA ASP A 208 -1.29 0.02 5.02
C ASP A 208 -1.82 0.34 3.61
N THR A 209 -0.93 0.73 2.70
CA THR A 209 -1.29 0.95 1.29
C THR A 209 -1.76 -0.35 0.62
N ALA A 210 -1.13 -1.49 0.89
CA ALA A 210 -1.57 -2.78 0.36
C ALA A 210 -2.96 -3.17 0.88
N GLN A 211 -3.28 -2.84 2.13
CA GLN A 211 -4.59 -3.10 2.72
C GLN A 211 -5.66 -2.27 2.01
N GLN A 212 -5.33 -1.00 1.76
CA GLN A 212 -6.18 -0.10 1.01
C GLN A 212 -6.44 -0.60 -0.42
N VAL A 213 -5.40 -1.05 -1.15
CA VAL A 213 -5.54 -1.62 -2.51
C VAL A 213 -6.47 -2.83 -2.52
N VAL A 214 -6.32 -3.76 -1.58
CA VAL A 214 -7.20 -4.95 -1.51
C VAL A 214 -8.63 -4.56 -1.16
N ALA A 215 -8.82 -3.61 -0.23
CA ALA A 215 -10.14 -3.13 0.15
C ALA A 215 -10.86 -2.45 -1.03
N VAL A 216 -10.16 -1.60 -1.79
CA VAL A 216 -10.73 -0.94 -2.98
C VAL A 216 -11.07 -1.97 -4.05
N ARG A 217 -10.23 -2.98 -4.30
CA ARG A 217 -10.56 -4.07 -5.23
C ARG A 217 -11.84 -4.81 -4.82
N ALA A 218 -11.95 -5.17 -3.54
CA ALA A 218 -13.14 -5.87 -3.05
C ALA A 218 -14.41 -5.00 -3.15
N ALA A 219 -14.31 -3.70 -2.84
CA ALA A 219 -15.41 -2.75 -3.00
C ALA A 219 -15.83 -2.62 -4.47
N LEU A 220 -14.86 -2.52 -5.38
CA LEU A 220 -15.10 -2.43 -6.81
C LEU A 220 -15.77 -3.70 -7.37
N VAL A 221 -15.32 -4.89 -6.97
CA VAL A 221 -16.00 -6.16 -7.30
C VAL A 221 -17.45 -6.12 -6.84
N ARG A 222 -17.68 -5.74 -5.58
CA ARG A 222 -19.04 -5.65 -5.03
C ARG A 222 -19.92 -4.75 -5.88
N ARG A 223 -19.46 -3.55 -6.26
CA ARG A 223 -20.25 -2.66 -7.12
C ARG A 223 -20.54 -3.24 -8.50
N LEU A 224 -19.53 -3.84 -9.13
CA LEU A 224 -19.70 -4.45 -10.45
C LEU A 224 -20.65 -5.65 -10.43
N ARG A 225 -20.77 -6.36 -9.30
CA ARG A 225 -21.60 -7.55 -9.16
C ARG A 225 -22.98 -7.29 -8.56
N GLU A 226 -23.09 -6.32 -7.67
CA GLU A 226 -24.30 -6.06 -6.89
C GLU A 226 -25.02 -4.79 -7.34
N ASP A 227 -24.30 -3.74 -7.76
CA ASP A 227 -24.91 -2.45 -8.11
C ASP A 227 -25.14 -2.31 -9.63
N LEU A 228 -24.16 -2.70 -10.45
CA LEU A 228 -24.23 -2.53 -11.91
C LEU A 228 -25.29 -3.42 -12.59
N PRO A 229 -25.42 -4.73 -12.26
CA PRO A 229 -26.41 -5.58 -12.90
C PRO A 229 -27.87 -5.15 -12.68
N PRO A 230 -28.33 -4.78 -11.46
CA PRO A 230 -29.70 -4.30 -11.29
C PRO A 230 -29.93 -2.96 -11.99
N ALA A 231 -28.95 -2.04 -11.99
CA ALA A 231 -29.06 -0.78 -12.73
C ALA A 231 -29.20 -1.02 -14.25
N ARG A 232 -28.35 -1.90 -14.82
CA ARG A 232 -28.45 -2.34 -16.23
C ARG A 232 -29.82 -2.93 -16.52
N ARG A 233 -30.31 -3.84 -15.67
CA ARG A 233 -31.62 -4.50 -15.85
C ARG A 233 -32.77 -3.50 -15.79
N ALA A 234 -32.76 -2.57 -14.84
CA ALA A 234 -33.78 -1.54 -14.72
C ALA A 234 -33.83 -0.65 -15.97
N TRP A 235 -32.67 -0.23 -16.46
CA TRP A 235 -32.55 0.55 -17.69
C TRP A 235 -33.06 -0.22 -18.92
N VAL A 236 -32.64 -1.48 -19.09
CA VAL A 236 -33.12 -2.33 -20.21
C VAL A 236 -34.64 -2.52 -20.15
N LEU A 237 -35.22 -2.81 -18.99
CA LEU A 237 -36.67 -2.97 -18.83
C LEU A 237 -37.43 -1.68 -19.15
N ALA A 238 -36.92 -0.52 -18.72
CA ALA A 238 -37.52 0.77 -19.04
C ALA A 238 -37.44 1.08 -20.54
N LEU A 239 -36.32 0.71 -21.18
CA LEU A 239 -36.11 0.88 -22.61
C LEU A 239 -37.03 0.00 -23.44
N GLU A 240 -37.18 -1.27 -23.07
CA GLU A 240 -38.10 -2.21 -23.73
C GLU A 240 -39.55 -1.71 -23.65
N ARG A 241 -39.96 -1.16 -22.51
CA ARG A 241 -41.29 -0.54 -22.34
C ARG A 241 -41.47 0.68 -23.24
N LEU A 242 -40.45 1.55 -23.36
CA LEU A 242 -40.48 2.68 -24.27
C LEU A 242 -40.66 2.20 -25.72
N LEU A 243 -39.84 1.25 -26.16
CA LEU A 243 -39.87 0.73 -27.52
C LEU A 243 -41.17 -0.02 -27.84
N ALA A 244 -41.74 -0.74 -26.86
CA ALA A 244 -43.04 -1.39 -27.03
C ALA A 244 -44.17 -0.35 -27.18
N ALA A 245 -44.17 0.70 -26.36
CA ALA A 245 -45.14 1.78 -26.44
C ALA A 245 -45.01 2.59 -27.74
N ALA A 246 -43.80 2.84 -28.22
CA ALA A 246 -43.54 3.56 -29.47
C ALA A 246 -44.03 2.78 -30.71
N ARG A 247 -44.08 1.45 -30.65
CA ARG A 247 -44.63 0.61 -31.73
C ARG A 247 -46.16 0.49 -31.69
N GLN A 248 -46.79 0.84 -30.57
CA GLN A 248 -48.25 0.78 -30.43
C GLN A 248 -48.89 2.04 -31.02
N ALA A 249 -49.65 1.86 -32.10
CA ALA A 249 -50.45 2.92 -32.70
C ALA A 249 -51.47 3.48 -31.69
N GLY A 250 -51.57 4.81 -31.59
CA GLY A 250 -52.51 5.49 -30.69
C GLY A 250 -52.02 5.74 -29.27
N THR A 251 -50.74 5.48 -28.96
CA THR A 251 -50.16 5.82 -27.65
C THR A 251 -50.04 7.33 -27.50
N ALA A 252 -50.80 7.92 -26.57
CA ALA A 252 -50.80 9.38 -26.37
C ALA A 252 -49.51 9.91 -25.70
N ARG A 253 -48.87 9.12 -24.83
CA ARG A 253 -47.61 9.49 -24.14
C ARG A 253 -46.73 8.27 -23.91
N LEU A 254 -45.44 8.44 -24.17
CA LEU A 254 -44.43 7.43 -23.95
C LEU A 254 -43.87 7.47 -22.51
N PRO A 255 -43.45 6.33 -21.94
CA PRO A 255 -42.90 6.26 -20.58
C PRO A 255 -41.43 6.76 -20.53
N VAL A 256 -41.20 8.01 -20.92
CA VAL A 256 -39.86 8.64 -20.99
C VAL A 256 -39.26 8.87 -19.60
N GLN A 257 -40.07 9.30 -18.63
CA GLN A 257 -39.58 9.61 -17.27
C GLN A 257 -39.00 8.38 -16.55
N PRO A 258 -39.65 7.20 -16.51
CA PRO A 258 -39.05 5.99 -15.95
C PRO A 258 -37.71 5.61 -16.60
N LEU A 259 -37.57 5.81 -17.91
CA LEU A 259 -36.33 5.54 -18.63
C LEU A 259 -35.22 6.51 -18.25
N ALA A 260 -35.52 7.81 -18.21
CA ALA A 260 -34.56 8.84 -17.80
C ALA A 260 -34.05 8.60 -16.36
N LEU A 261 -34.93 8.18 -15.45
CA LEU A 261 -34.53 7.81 -14.08
C LEU A 261 -33.60 6.58 -14.07
N ALA A 262 -33.97 5.51 -14.78
CA ALA A 262 -33.16 4.30 -14.83
C ALA A 262 -31.80 4.52 -15.51
N GLU A 263 -31.74 5.39 -16.53
CA GLU A 263 -30.49 5.80 -17.15
C GLU A 263 -29.63 6.65 -16.21
N ALA A 264 -30.22 7.59 -15.49
CA ALA A 264 -29.50 8.39 -14.51
C ALA A 264 -28.88 7.52 -13.40
N ASP A 265 -29.62 6.53 -12.91
CA ASP A 265 -29.13 5.54 -11.94
C ASP A 265 -27.96 4.73 -12.52
N LEU A 266 -28.08 4.23 -13.76
CA LEU A 266 -27.01 3.51 -14.44
C LEU A 266 -25.75 4.37 -14.61
N ARG A 267 -25.90 5.63 -15.05
CA ARG A 267 -24.79 6.60 -15.17
C ARG A 267 -24.13 6.84 -13.82
N GLN A 268 -24.91 7.03 -12.75
CA GLN A 268 -24.38 7.22 -11.41
C GLN A 268 -23.56 6.02 -10.93
N VAL A 269 -24.03 4.79 -11.18
CA VAL A 269 -23.26 3.58 -10.84
C VAL A 269 -21.96 3.50 -11.64
N LEU A 270 -22.00 3.78 -12.94
CA LEU A 270 -20.81 3.81 -13.79
C LEU A 270 -19.78 4.85 -13.32
N GLU A 271 -20.22 6.06 -12.98
CA GLU A 271 -19.37 7.13 -12.44
C GLU A 271 -18.67 6.69 -11.15
N ARG A 272 -19.38 6.04 -10.23
CA ARG A 272 -18.80 5.49 -8.99
C ARG A 272 -17.75 4.42 -9.30
N CYS A 273 -18.04 3.50 -10.21
CA CYS A 273 -17.09 2.47 -10.64
C CYS A 273 -15.85 3.08 -11.30
N LEU A 274 -16.01 4.11 -12.13
CA LEU A 274 -14.90 4.83 -12.77
C LEU A 274 -14.01 5.52 -11.74
N ALA A 275 -14.60 6.18 -10.75
CA ALA A 275 -13.89 6.83 -9.65
C ALA A 275 -13.11 5.81 -8.81
N GLU A 276 -13.69 4.64 -8.52
CA GLU A 276 -13.00 3.58 -7.80
C GLU A 276 -11.87 2.95 -8.61
N CYS A 277 -12.02 2.79 -9.93
CA CYS A 277 -10.92 2.37 -10.79
C CYS A 277 -9.75 3.39 -10.76
N ALA A 278 -10.06 4.69 -10.80
CA ALA A 278 -9.05 5.74 -10.72
C ALA A 278 -8.31 5.71 -9.37
N ARG A 279 -9.07 5.59 -8.27
CA ARG A 279 -8.51 5.43 -6.91
C ARG A 279 -7.63 4.18 -6.82
N LEU A 280 -8.09 3.04 -7.34
CA LEU A 280 -7.33 1.79 -7.34
C LEU A 280 -6.00 1.95 -8.06
N ARG A 281 -5.98 2.60 -9.24
CA ARG A 281 -4.73 2.88 -9.97
C ARG A 281 -3.78 3.78 -9.18
N GLN A 282 -4.30 4.80 -8.51
CA GLN A 282 -3.50 5.67 -7.65
C GLN A 282 -2.90 4.89 -6.47
N ASP A 283 -3.72 4.10 -5.77
CA ASP A 283 -3.30 3.31 -4.61
C ASP A 283 -2.27 2.24 -5.02
N GLN A 284 -2.44 1.60 -6.17
CA GLN A 284 -1.48 0.64 -6.74
C GLN A 284 -0.11 1.28 -7.04
N ARG A 285 -0.10 2.48 -7.65
CA ARG A 285 1.15 3.24 -7.89
C ARG A 285 1.79 3.70 -6.58
N GLY A 286 0.97 4.10 -5.61
CA GLY A 286 1.41 4.41 -4.25
C GLY A 286 2.09 3.22 -3.59
N LEU A 287 1.48 2.03 -3.68
CA LEU A 287 2.01 0.80 -3.13
C LEU A 287 3.35 0.42 -3.77
N GLN A 288 3.47 0.49 -5.10
CA GLN A 288 4.72 0.19 -5.79
C GLN A 288 5.86 1.10 -5.33
N ARG A 289 5.62 2.41 -5.23
CA ARG A 289 6.63 3.37 -4.76
C ARG A 289 7.03 3.09 -3.32
N SER A 290 6.06 2.78 -2.47
CA SER A 290 6.29 2.48 -1.05
C SER A 290 7.11 1.20 -0.89
N LEU A 291 6.77 0.13 -1.62
CA LEU A 291 7.52 -1.12 -1.61
C LEU A 291 8.92 -0.97 -2.20
N ALA A 292 9.09 -0.22 -3.29
CA ALA A 292 10.41 0.05 -3.86
C ALA A 292 11.31 0.76 -2.85
N THR A 293 10.78 1.84 -2.24
CA THR A 293 11.47 2.60 -1.19
C THR A 293 11.83 1.72 0.00
N ALA A 294 10.89 0.92 0.51
CA ALA A 294 11.12 -0.01 1.61
C ALA A 294 12.23 -1.03 1.26
N CYS A 295 12.17 -1.62 0.07
CA CYS A 295 13.19 -2.58 -0.39
C CYS A 295 14.57 -1.94 -0.51
N GLU A 296 14.66 -0.73 -1.05
CA GLU A 296 15.92 0.02 -1.17
C GLU A 296 16.52 0.34 0.20
N GLN A 297 15.71 0.83 1.13
CA GLN A 297 16.15 1.14 2.49
C GLN A 297 16.59 -0.11 3.25
N LEU A 298 15.86 -1.22 3.14
CA LEU A 298 16.25 -2.50 3.73
C LEU A 298 17.58 -3.00 3.17
N ARG A 299 17.78 -2.94 1.85
CA ARG A 299 19.06 -3.34 1.22
C ARG A 299 20.21 -2.46 1.68
N ALA A 300 20.03 -1.14 1.69
CA ALA A 300 21.05 -0.20 2.14
C ALA A 300 21.43 -0.43 3.61
N ALA A 301 20.45 -0.72 4.47
CA ALA A 301 20.69 -0.98 5.88
C ALA A 301 21.37 -2.33 6.17
N LEU A 302 21.13 -3.33 5.31
CA LEU A 302 21.75 -4.66 5.36
C LEU A 302 23.19 -4.68 4.85
N GLN A 303 23.58 -3.72 4.00
CA GLN A 303 24.96 -3.64 3.51
C GLN A 303 25.92 -3.26 4.66
N PRO A 304 27.08 -3.93 4.77
CA PRO A 304 28.13 -3.47 5.68
C PRO A 304 28.63 -2.09 5.22
N PRO A 305 29.06 -1.21 6.16
CA PRO A 305 29.63 0.07 5.77
C PRO A 305 30.83 -0.16 4.86
N ALA A 306 30.90 0.61 3.76
CA ALA A 306 32.06 0.57 2.87
C ALA A 306 33.34 0.80 3.71
N PRO A 307 34.43 0.05 3.44
CA PRO A 307 35.69 0.28 4.12
C PRO A 307 36.10 1.75 3.90
N PRO A 308 36.67 2.43 4.92
CA PRO A 308 37.15 3.78 4.74
C PRO A 308 38.11 3.79 3.57
N ALA A 309 37.91 4.70 2.61
CA ALA A 309 38.83 4.91 1.51
C ALA A 309 40.25 5.02 2.09
N ALA A 310 41.17 4.18 1.59
CA ALA A 310 42.55 4.22 2.03
C ALA A 310 43.05 5.67 1.92
N PRO A 311 43.78 6.20 2.92
CA PRO A 311 44.34 7.53 2.82
C PRO A 311 45.15 7.60 1.52
N VAL A 312 44.78 8.53 0.65
CA VAL A 312 45.55 8.84 -0.56
C VAL A 312 46.97 9.11 -0.08
N GLN A 313 47.88 8.16 -0.33
CA GLN A 313 49.28 8.38 -0.05
C GLN A 313 49.70 9.57 -0.91
N PRO A 314 50.22 10.67 -0.31
CA PRO A 314 50.75 11.76 -1.10
C PRO A 314 51.82 11.18 -2.01
N ALA A 315 51.70 11.43 -3.32
CA ALA A 315 52.67 10.98 -4.30
C ALA A 315 54.08 11.32 -3.81
N ALA A 316 54.94 10.30 -3.73
CA ALA A 316 56.32 10.50 -3.34
C ALA A 316 56.93 11.57 -4.26
N PRO A 317 57.59 12.60 -3.72
CA PRO A 317 58.26 13.58 -4.56
C PRO A 317 59.30 12.86 -5.43
N PRO A 318 59.46 13.25 -6.70
CA PRO A 318 60.44 12.64 -7.59
C PRO A 318 61.82 12.75 -6.94
N GLN A 319 62.50 11.61 -6.79
CA GLN A 319 63.88 11.59 -6.33
C GLN A 319 64.79 12.23 -7.39
N PRO A 320 65.79 13.01 -6.98
CA PRO A 320 66.70 13.71 -7.89
C PRO A 320 67.61 12.76 -8.67
#